data_AF-A0A2T7N9C1-F1
#
_entry.id   AF-A0A2T7N9C1-F1
#
_cell.length_a   1.000
_cell.length_b   1.000
_cell.length_c   1.000
_cell.angle_alpha   90.00
_cell.angle_beta   90.00
_cell.angle_gamma   90.00
#
_symmetry.space_group_name_H-M   'P 1'
#
loop_
_entity.id
_entity.type
_entity.pdbx_description
1 polymer ?
#
loop_
_entity_poly.entity_id
_entity_poly.type
_entity_poly.pdbx_seq_one_letter_code
_entity_poly.pdbx_strand_id
1 'polypeptide(L)'
;MIKLPPYIFFLGGFLTYASIFFSSASVSMTMSVIGMTISLYIWYILAWNRDRHIKNMKTKGLVRPEQILELKITSNSRVWVIVYSASYLTMNLTGLYIVKAIVENIDINLDVPSMEELMTLLGTGYVLSSWLFFLTGIASLFLYGKLITMLYNDEMKIQSLESKHRNIPELIVKPLSIVVMVVFTLVTYGLFSWFMRYRLAAIQRFHNQIERKLDELDISFKGKAIQEHQQEEIESPKTKDKEILEKYSSSLATTGESERRKEIIASLFRDLGDLKSDQALSLLNNLLSRQLLTENEFNRLTRLLV
;
A
#
# COMPACT_ATOMS: atom_id res chain seq x y z
N MET A 1 -6.24 -4.40 -2.63
CA MET A 1 -5.73 -5.68 -2.11
C MET A 1 -6.86 -6.48 -1.47
N ILE A 2 -6.73 -7.81 -1.36
CA ILE A 2 -7.71 -8.66 -0.67
C ILE A 2 -7.48 -8.53 0.84
N LYS A 3 -8.55 -8.28 1.60
CA LYS A 3 -8.48 -8.13 3.06
C LYS A 3 -8.69 -9.48 3.72
N LEU A 4 -7.73 -9.92 4.53
CA LEU A 4 -7.89 -11.07 5.40
C LEU A 4 -8.47 -10.60 6.75
N PRO A 5 -9.65 -11.10 7.17
CA PRO A 5 -10.19 -10.79 8.49
C PRO A 5 -9.31 -11.35 9.61
N PRO A 6 -9.05 -10.61 10.71
CA PRO A 6 -8.20 -11.09 11.81
C PRO A 6 -8.64 -12.43 12.42
N TYR A 7 -9.95 -12.70 12.47
CA TYR A 7 -10.48 -13.94 13.04
C TYR A 7 -10.06 -15.19 12.25
N ILE A 8 -9.72 -15.07 10.96
CA ILE A 8 -9.35 -16.24 10.13
C ILE A 8 -8.02 -16.85 10.58
N PHE A 9 -7.14 -16.05 11.17
CA PHE A 9 -5.85 -16.52 11.71
C PHE A 9 -6.06 -17.27 13.02
N PHE A 10 -6.95 -16.76 13.88
CA PHE A 10 -7.31 -17.44 15.13
C PHE A 10 -8.05 -18.74 14.85
N LEU A 11 -9.08 -18.70 13.99
CA LEU A 11 -9.86 -19.87 13.61
C LEU A 11 -8.97 -20.92 12.95
N GLY A 12 -8.12 -20.53 11.99
CA GLY A 12 -7.20 -21.45 11.32
C GLY A 12 -6.20 -22.09 12.29
N GLY A 13 -5.56 -21.29 13.14
CA GLY A 13 -4.66 -21.79 14.18
C GLY A 13 -5.37 -22.73 15.15
N PHE A 14 -6.52 -22.31 15.67
CA PHE A 14 -7.35 -23.14 16.55
C PHE A 14 -7.68 -24.48 15.91
N LEU A 15 -8.19 -24.50 14.67
CA LEU A 15 -8.56 -25.75 13.99
C LEU A 15 -7.36 -26.67 13.71
N THR A 16 -6.18 -26.11 13.44
CA THR A 16 -4.94 -26.90 13.30
C THR A 16 -4.59 -27.63 14.60
N TYR A 17 -4.63 -26.96 15.75
CA TYR A 17 -4.18 -27.54 17.03
C TYR A 17 -5.29 -28.23 17.83
N ALA A 18 -6.54 -27.80 17.67
CA ALA A 18 -7.70 -28.41 18.33
C ALA A 18 -7.86 -29.88 17.95
N SER A 19 -7.40 -30.26 16.75
CA SER A 19 -7.36 -31.64 16.26
C SER A 19 -6.73 -32.62 17.26
N ILE A 20 -5.75 -32.20 18.06
CA ILE A 20 -5.03 -33.04 19.03
C ILE A 20 -5.92 -33.40 20.24
N PHE A 21 -6.94 -32.59 20.54
CA PHE A 21 -7.79 -32.77 21.71
C PHE A 21 -9.06 -33.59 21.45
N PHE A 22 -9.31 -34.00 20.20
CA PHE A 22 -10.47 -34.83 19.85
C PHE A 22 -10.10 -36.31 19.79
N SER A 23 -10.84 -37.15 20.51
CA SER A 23 -10.69 -38.61 20.50
C SER A 23 -11.16 -39.26 19.19
N SER A 24 -12.11 -38.62 18.49
CA SER A 24 -12.58 -39.10 17.19
C SER A 24 -11.58 -38.77 16.08
N ALA A 25 -11.03 -39.80 15.46
CA ALA A 25 -10.07 -39.67 14.36
C ALA A 25 -10.65 -38.90 13.15
N SER A 26 -11.93 -39.11 12.82
CA SER A 26 -12.59 -38.41 11.71
C SER A 26 -12.74 -36.91 11.99
N VAL A 27 -13.10 -36.54 13.23
CA VAL A 27 -13.22 -35.14 13.65
C VAL A 27 -11.83 -34.49 13.68
N SER A 28 -10.84 -35.16 14.29
CA SER A 28 -9.45 -34.68 14.34
C SER A 28 -8.89 -34.41 12.94
N MET A 29 -9.04 -35.37 12.02
CA MET A 29 -8.59 -35.23 10.62
C MET A 29 -9.31 -34.08 9.90
N THR A 30 -10.64 -33.97 10.08
CA THR A 30 -11.42 -32.89 9.46
C THR A 30 -10.96 -31.51 9.93
N MET A 31 -10.79 -31.32 11.25
CA MET A 31 -10.29 -30.06 11.80
C MET A 31 -8.89 -29.71 11.28
N SER A 32 -8.01 -30.70 11.23
CA SER A 32 -6.65 -30.53 10.70
C SER A 32 -6.66 -30.10 9.22
N VAL A 33 -7.47 -30.75 8.38
CA VAL A 33 -7.62 -30.39 6.95
C VAL A 33 -8.18 -28.98 6.77
N ILE A 34 -9.17 -28.58 7.58
CA ILE A 34 -9.70 -27.21 7.53
C ILE A 34 -8.61 -26.20 7.92
N GLY A 35 -7.88 -26.45 9.02
CA GLY A 35 -6.77 -25.61 9.45
C GLY A 35 -5.67 -25.49 8.40
N MET A 36 -5.29 -26.60 7.76
CA MET A 36 -4.34 -26.63 6.63
C MET A 36 -4.85 -25.84 5.42
N THR A 37 -6.12 -25.98 5.07
CA THR A 37 -6.72 -25.26 3.94
C THR A 37 -6.71 -23.75 4.17
N ILE A 38 -7.13 -23.30 5.37
CA ILE A 38 -7.06 -21.90 5.77
C ILE A 38 -5.60 -21.41 5.74
N SER A 39 -4.69 -22.23 6.24
CA SER A 39 -3.25 -21.95 6.28
C SER A 39 -2.69 -21.64 4.88
N LEU A 40 -2.95 -22.51 3.90
CA LEU A 40 -2.50 -22.36 2.52
C LEU A 40 -3.20 -21.20 1.81
N TYR A 41 -4.51 -21.01 2.06
CA TYR A 41 -5.27 -19.88 1.54
C TYR A 41 -4.67 -18.53 1.97
N ILE A 42 -4.32 -18.38 3.25
CA ILE A 42 -3.69 -17.17 3.76
C ILE A 42 -2.36 -16.90 3.05
N TRP A 43 -1.50 -17.91 2.89
CA TRP A 43 -0.24 -17.76 2.15
C TRP A 43 -0.48 -17.27 0.73
N TYR A 44 -1.46 -17.84 0.05
CA TYR A 44 -1.80 -17.45 -1.32
C TYR A 44 -2.27 -16.00 -1.39
N ILE A 45 -3.13 -15.56 -0.47
CA ILE A 45 -3.60 -14.18 -0.43
C ILE A 45 -2.47 -13.19 -0.10
N LEU A 46 -1.57 -13.53 0.82
CA LEU A 46 -0.39 -12.70 1.13
C LEU A 46 0.50 -12.51 -0.10
N ALA A 47 0.77 -13.60 -0.83
CA ALA A 47 1.54 -13.57 -2.08
C ALA A 47 0.84 -12.78 -3.18
N TRP A 48 -0.46 -13.00 -3.37
CA TRP A 48 -1.26 -12.25 -4.33
C TRP A 48 -1.22 -10.74 -4.06
N ASN A 49 -1.38 -10.36 -2.80
CA ASN A 49 -1.35 -8.96 -2.38
C ASN A 49 0.00 -8.30 -2.64
N ARG A 50 1.09 -8.99 -2.29
CA ARG A 50 2.47 -8.52 -2.53
C ARG A 50 2.78 -8.39 -4.03
N ASP A 51 2.41 -9.39 -4.84
CA ASP A 51 2.61 -9.32 -6.29
C ASP A 51 1.81 -8.17 -6.92
N ARG A 52 0.59 -7.90 -6.41
CA ARG A 52 -0.22 -6.76 -6.85
C ARG A 52 0.37 -5.43 -6.43
N HIS A 53 0.91 -5.32 -5.22
CA HIS A 53 1.60 -4.11 -4.76
C HIS A 53 2.80 -3.79 -5.65
N ILE A 54 3.66 -4.76 -5.94
CA ILE A 54 4.79 -4.56 -6.88
C ILE A 54 4.31 -4.10 -8.25
N LYS A 55 3.25 -4.71 -8.78
CA LYS A 55 2.68 -4.31 -10.06
C LYS A 55 2.20 -2.85 -10.02
N ASN A 56 1.49 -2.46 -8.96
CA ASN A 56 1.02 -1.09 -8.77
C ASN A 56 2.19 -0.10 -8.69
N MET A 57 3.23 -0.43 -7.93
CA MET A 57 4.43 0.39 -7.76
C MET A 57 5.18 0.63 -9.06
N LYS A 58 5.28 -0.41 -9.91
CA LYS A 58 5.81 -0.28 -11.27
C LYS A 58 4.94 0.63 -12.13
N THR A 59 3.62 0.44 -12.12
CA THR A 59 2.70 1.25 -12.94
C THR A 59 2.66 2.71 -12.54
N LYS A 60 2.84 3.01 -11.24
CA LYS A 60 2.92 4.38 -10.72
C LYS A 60 4.29 5.05 -10.95
N GLY A 61 5.27 4.34 -11.52
CA GLY A 61 6.62 4.85 -11.75
C GLY A 61 7.46 5.02 -10.46
N LEU A 62 6.97 4.52 -9.33
CA LEU A 62 7.61 4.65 -8.01
C LEU A 62 8.80 3.71 -7.85
N VAL A 63 8.81 2.60 -8.59
CA VAL A 63 9.90 1.61 -8.60
C VAL A 63 10.30 1.32 -10.03
N ARG A 64 11.58 1.50 -10.33
CA ARG A 64 12.14 1.19 -11.65
C ARG A 64 12.53 -0.30 -11.75
N PRO A 65 12.47 -0.92 -12.94
CA PRO A 65 12.87 -2.31 -13.14
C PRO A 65 14.31 -2.61 -12.69
N GLU A 66 15.23 -1.66 -12.87
CA GLU A 66 16.65 -1.81 -12.52
C GLU A 66 16.80 -1.96 -10.99
N GLN A 67 16.09 -1.15 -10.22
CA GLN A 67 16.11 -1.20 -8.75
C GLN A 67 15.61 -2.55 -8.20
N ILE A 68 14.63 -3.16 -8.87
CA ILE A 68 14.11 -4.49 -8.50
C ILE A 68 15.17 -5.56 -8.70
N LEU A 69 15.93 -5.46 -9.79
CA LEU A 69 16.98 -6.40 -10.14
C LEU A 69 18.19 -6.25 -9.21
N GLU A 70 18.62 -5.02 -8.94
CA GLU A 70 19.69 -4.69 -7.98
C GLU A 70 19.39 -5.22 -6.58
N LEU A 71 18.16 -5.02 -6.10
CA LEU A 71 17.73 -5.47 -4.77
C LEU A 71 17.36 -6.97 -4.72
N LYS A 72 17.50 -7.69 -5.84
CA LYS A 72 17.16 -9.11 -6.00
C LYS A 72 15.75 -9.44 -5.51
N ILE A 73 14.80 -8.54 -5.77
CA ILE A 73 13.40 -8.72 -5.38
C ILE A 73 12.79 -9.78 -6.28
N THR A 74 12.28 -10.87 -5.69
CA THR A 74 11.81 -11.99 -6.50
C THR A 74 10.52 -11.64 -7.23
N SER A 75 10.40 -12.00 -8.50
CA SER A 75 9.13 -11.89 -9.23
C SER A 75 8.18 -13.04 -8.88
N ASN A 76 6.88 -12.78 -8.86
CA ASN A 76 5.80 -13.77 -8.78
C ASN A 76 5.89 -14.73 -7.58
N SER A 77 5.54 -14.22 -6.40
CA SER A 77 5.53 -15.00 -5.14
C SER A 77 4.48 -16.12 -5.13
N ARG A 78 3.43 -16.04 -5.94
CA ARG A 78 2.36 -17.06 -6.00
C ARG A 78 2.86 -18.44 -6.44
N VAL A 79 3.80 -18.50 -7.38
CA VAL A 79 4.37 -19.79 -7.83
C VAL A 79 5.04 -20.50 -6.65
N TRP A 80 5.77 -19.76 -5.82
CA TRP A 80 6.42 -20.31 -4.64
C TRP A 80 5.44 -20.79 -3.59
N VAL A 81 4.28 -20.13 -3.45
CA VAL A 81 3.20 -20.62 -2.58
C VAL A 81 2.63 -21.92 -3.12
N ILE A 82 2.42 -22.06 -4.43
CA ILE A 82 1.91 -23.30 -5.03
C ILE A 82 2.89 -24.45 -4.78
N VAL A 83 4.19 -24.23 -5.02
CA VAL A 83 5.23 -25.24 -4.78
C VAL A 83 5.33 -25.60 -3.29
N TYR A 84 5.28 -24.60 -2.39
CA TYR A 84 5.18 -24.82 -0.95
C TYR A 84 3.95 -25.65 -0.59
N SER A 85 2.79 -25.33 -1.16
CA SER A 85 1.53 -26.01 -0.88
C SER A 85 1.59 -27.48 -1.32
N ALA A 86 2.10 -27.75 -2.51
CA ALA A 86 2.30 -29.12 -2.99
C ALA A 86 3.22 -29.90 -2.05
N SER A 87 4.39 -29.34 -1.74
CA SER A 87 5.35 -29.96 -0.82
C SER A 87 4.75 -30.22 0.57
N TYR A 88 4.06 -29.23 1.12
CA TYR A 88 3.44 -29.31 2.44
C TYR A 88 2.31 -30.35 2.47
N LEU A 89 1.45 -30.39 1.45
CA LEU A 89 0.37 -31.37 1.36
C LEU A 89 0.92 -32.77 1.16
N THR A 90 1.92 -32.97 0.30
CA THR A 90 2.56 -34.28 0.13
C THR A 90 3.19 -34.76 1.44
N MET A 91 3.88 -33.88 2.16
CA MET A 91 4.41 -34.20 3.50
C MET A 91 3.29 -34.62 4.46
N ASN A 92 2.20 -33.87 4.55
CA ASN A 92 1.11 -34.22 5.48
C ASN A 92 0.39 -35.52 5.08
N LEU A 93 0.12 -35.74 3.79
CA LEU A 93 -0.54 -36.95 3.30
C LEU A 93 0.32 -38.20 3.50
N THR A 94 1.62 -38.11 3.20
CA THR A 94 2.56 -39.22 3.44
C THR A 94 2.73 -39.48 4.93
N GLY A 95 2.80 -38.43 5.76
CA GLY A 95 2.83 -38.55 7.21
C GLY A 95 1.60 -39.27 7.77
N LEU A 96 0.40 -38.90 7.29
CA LEU A 96 -0.84 -39.58 7.66
C LEU A 96 -0.85 -41.05 7.24
N TYR A 97 -0.35 -41.36 6.04
CA TYR A 97 -0.22 -42.74 5.57
C TYR A 97 0.74 -43.56 6.45
N ILE A 98 1.90 -42.99 6.81
CA ILE A 98 2.90 -43.61 7.70
C ILE A 98 2.27 -43.91 9.07
N VAL A 99 1.61 -42.93 9.67
CA VAL A 99 0.95 -43.10 10.98
C VAL A 99 -0.13 -44.17 10.91
N LYS A 100 -0.96 -44.15 9.86
CA LYS A 100 -1.98 -45.18 9.65
C LYS A 100 -1.36 -46.58 9.54
N ALA A 101 -0.32 -46.73 8.73
CA ALA A 101 0.37 -48.01 8.55
C ALA A 101 0.97 -48.52 9.86
N ILE A 102 1.55 -47.64 10.69
CA ILE A 102 2.06 -47.99 12.02
C ILE A 102 0.92 -48.45 12.93
N VAL A 103 -0.16 -47.68 13.05
CA VAL A 103 -1.27 -47.99 13.96
C VAL A 103 -2.01 -49.28 13.57
N GLU A 104 -2.13 -49.58 12.27
CA GLU A 104 -2.83 -50.77 11.79
C GLU A 104 -1.99 -52.06 11.89
N ASN A 105 -0.66 -51.96 11.94
CA ASN A 105 0.23 -53.13 11.85
C ASN A 105 1.18 -53.31 13.04
N ILE A 106 1.26 -52.35 13.97
CA ILE A 106 2.12 -52.43 15.15
C ILE A 106 1.24 -52.35 16.40
N ASP A 107 1.27 -53.41 17.19
CA ASP A 107 0.66 -53.44 18.50
C ASP A 107 1.55 -52.65 19.48
N ILE A 108 1.07 -51.50 19.98
CA ILE A 108 1.84 -50.52 20.77
C ILE A 108 2.32 -51.12 22.12
N ASN A 109 1.81 -52.28 22.50
CA ASN A 109 2.10 -52.99 23.74
C ASN A 109 3.20 -54.06 23.64
N LEU A 110 3.84 -54.24 22.48
CA LEU A 110 4.93 -55.20 22.29
C LEU A 110 6.29 -54.51 22.11
N ASP A 111 7.36 -55.24 22.45
CA ASP A 111 8.76 -54.79 22.34
C ASP A 111 9.02 -54.04 21.04
N VAL A 112 9.70 -52.89 21.16
CA VAL A 112 9.97 -51.97 20.04
C VAL A 112 10.62 -52.76 18.90
N PRO A 113 9.94 -52.96 17.76
CA PRO A 113 10.47 -53.77 16.67
C PRO A 113 11.78 -53.15 16.17
N SER A 114 12.75 -53.99 15.82
CA SER A 114 13.96 -53.51 15.16
C SER A 114 13.60 -52.85 13.83
N MET A 115 14.40 -51.88 13.36
CA MET A 115 14.05 -51.13 12.15
C MET A 115 13.95 -52.02 10.91
N GLU A 116 14.69 -53.13 10.88
CA GLU A 116 14.65 -54.14 9.82
C GLU A 116 13.33 -54.93 9.84
N GLU A 117 12.87 -55.35 11.03
CA GLU A 117 11.56 -55.99 11.19
C GLU A 117 10.43 -55.04 10.78
N LEU A 118 10.52 -53.75 11.14
CA LEU A 118 9.55 -52.72 10.78
C LEU A 118 9.44 -52.55 9.26
N MET A 119 10.57 -52.55 8.54
CA MET A 119 10.58 -52.48 7.08
C MET A 119 10.00 -53.72 6.42
N THR A 120 10.23 -54.91 6.99
CA THR A 120 9.64 -56.15 6.47
C THR A 120 8.14 -56.25 6.73
N LEU A 121 7.67 -55.78 7.89
CA LEU A 121 6.25 -55.75 8.27
C LEU A 121 5.44 -54.73 7.48
N LEU A 122 5.97 -53.51 7.33
CA LEU A 122 5.25 -52.39 6.71
C LEU A 122 5.49 -52.29 5.19
N GLY A 123 6.45 -53.05 4.67
CA GLY A 123 6.73 -53.21 3.26
C GLY A 123 7.35 -51.99 2.57
N THR A 124 7.55 -52.12 1.25
CA THR A 124 8.20 -51.09 0.40
C THR A 124 7.39 -49.79 0.30
N GLY A 125 6.07 -49.85 0.44
CA GLY A 125 5.18 -48.68 0.44
C GLY A 125 5.43 -47.74 1.62
N TYR A 126 5.68 -48.29 2.81
CA TYR A 126 6.07 -47.52 3.99
C TYR A 126 7.42 -46.83 3.81
N VAL A 127 8.42 -47.55 3.29
CA VAL A 127 9.77 -47.00 3.06
C VAL A 127 9.73 -45.85 2.04
N LEU A 128 9.02 -46.04 0.92
CA LEU A 128 8.84 -44.99 -0.09
C LEU A 128 8.12 -43.77 0.49
N SER A 129 7.05 -43.98 1.26
CA SER A 129 6.29 -42.90 1.87
C SER A 129 7.12 -42.15 2.91
N SER A 130 7.98 -42.85 3.66
CA SER A 130 8.90 -42.26 4.64
C SER A 130 9.96 -41.38 3.98
N TRP A 131 10.55 -41.84 2.86
CA TRP A 131 11.45 -41.01 2.06
C TRP A 131 10.74 -39.78 1.50
N LEU A 132 9.54 -39.97 0.94
CA LEU A 132 8.75 -38.88 0.39
C LEU A 132 8.37 -37.86 1.48
N PHE A 133 7.96 -38.31 2.65
CA PHE A 133 7.71 -37.48 3.83
C PHE A 133 8.94 -36.67 4.22
N PHE A 134 10.10 -37.31 4.32
CA PHE A 134 11.36 -36.66 4.71
C PHE A 134 11.79 -35.59 3.71
N LEU A 135 11.84 -35.93 2.42
CA LEU A 135 12.26 -35.02 1.35
C LEU A 135 11.30 -33.83 1.21
N THR A 136 9.99 -34.09 1.24
CA THR A 136 8.99 -33.02 1.17
C THR A 136 8.92 -32.20 2.46
N GLY A 137 9.28 -32.76 3.61
CA GLY A 137 9.44 -32.02 4.86
C GLY A 137 10.59 -31.03 4.79
N ILE A 138 11.77 -31.48 4.37
CA ILE A 138 12.93 -30.60 4.15
C ILE A 138 12.60 -29.51 3.12
N ALA A 139 12.02 -29.89 1.98
CA ALA A 139 11.62 -28.95 0.94
C ALA A 139 10.61 -27.92 1.47
N SER A 140 9.63 -28.34 2.27
CA SER A 140 8.64 -27.44 2.88
C SER A 140 9.29 -26.41 3.81
N LEU A 141 10.31 -26.80 4.58
CA LEU A 141 11.04 -25.86 5.45
C LEU A 141 11.83 -24.82 4.65
N PHE A 142 12.54 -25.25 3.61
CA PHE A 142 13.24 -24.32 2.71
C PHE A 142 12.26 -23.37 2.00
N LEU A 143 11.16 -23.91 1.49
CA LEU A 143 10.12 -23.14 0.82
C LEU A 143 9.44 -22.16 1.78
N TYR A 144 9.20 -22.54 3.04
CA TYR A 144 8.71 -21.64 4.08
C TYR A 144 9.68 -20.46 4.29
N GLY A 145 10.98 -20.74 4.47
CA GLY A 145 11.98 -19.67 4.59
C GLY A 145 12.02 -18.76 3.37
N LYS A 146 11.86 -19.33 2.18
CA LYS A 146 11.77 -18.59 0.92
C LYS A 146 10.52 -17.70 0.85
N LEU A 147 9.36 -18.19 1.29
CA LEU A 147 8.14 -17.40 1.39
C LEU A 147 8.29 -16.23 2.36
N ILE A 148 8.89 -16.43 3.53
CA ILE A 148 9.19 -15.33 4.46
C ILE A 148 10.11 -14.29 3.81
N THR A 149 11.13 -14.72 3.09
CA THR A 149 12.04 -13.82 2.37
C THR A 149 11.26 -12.95 1.38
N MET A 150 10.40 -13.56 0.57
CA MET A 150 9.64 -12.84 -0.47
C MET A 150 8.52 -11.96 0.08
N LEU A 151 7.86 -12.40 1.14
CA LEU A 151 6.66 -11.73 1.66
C LEU A 151 6.99 -10.70 2.74
N TYR A 152 8.14 -10.83 3.41
CA TYR A 152 8.58 -9.89 4.43
C TYR A 152 9.80 -9.08 3.97
N ASN A 153 10.91 -9.75 3.64
CA ASN A 153 12.18 -9.05 3.37
C ASN A 153 12.15 -8.30 2.03
N ASP A 154 11.56 -8.89 0.99
CA ASP A 154 11.39 -8.21 -0.29
C ASP A 154 10.33 -7.10 -0.18
N GLU A 155 9.24 -7.32 0.55
CA GLU A 155 8.22 -6.31 0.83
C GLU A 155 8.81 -5.09 1.55
N MET A 156 9.67 -5.31 2.54
CA MET A 156 10.44 -4.25 3.21
C MET A 156 11.24 -3.41 2.21
N LYS A 157 11.98 -4.05 1.30
CA LYS A 157 12.78 -3.35 0.29
C LYS A 157 11.90 -2.47 -0.60
N ILE A 158 10.74 -2.99 -1.01
CA ILE A 158 9.77 -2.25 -1.84
C ILE A 158 9.21 -1.05 -1.08
N GLN A 159 8.80 -1.24 0.17
CA GLN A 159 8.31 -0.17 1.02
C GLN A 159 9.38 0.89 1.29
N SER A 160 10.66 0.51 1.39
CA SER A 160 11.75 1.47 1.52
C SER A 160 11.96 2.32 0.27
N LEU A 161 11.85 1.72 -0.93
CA LEU A 161 11.86 2.48 -2.18
C LEU A 161 10.67 3.44 -2.26
N GLU A 162 9.49 2.98 -1.88
CA GLU A 162 8.29 3.82 -1.83
C GLU A 162 8.42 4.97 -0.85
N SER A 163 8.92 4.68 0.35
CA SER A 163 9.15 5.63 1.42
C SER A 163 10.03 6.78 0.95
N LYS A 164 11.13 6.47 0.25
CA LYS A 164 12.03 7.48 -0.32
C LYS A 164 11.36 8.36 -1.39
N HIS A 165 10.39 7.83 -2.12
CA HIS A 165 9.75 8.56 -3.21
C HIS A 165 8.55 9.40 -2.74
N ARG A 166 7.74 8.88 -1.79
CA ARG A 166 6.49 9.51 -1.33
C ARG A 166 6.55 10.02 0.11
N ASN A 167 7.71 9.95 0.78
CA ASN A 167 7.88 10.26 2.21
C ASN A 167 6.89 9.52 3.13
N ILE A 168 6.58 8.26 2.79
CA ILE A 168 5.70 7.39 3.59
C ILE A 168 6.53 6.71 4.68
N PRO A 169 6.04 6.58 5.93
CA PRO A 169 6.77 5.82 6.95
C PRO A 169 6.93 4.34 6.56
N GLU A 170 8.14 3.82 6.71
CA GLU A 170 8.41 2.39 6.54
C GLU A 170 7.76 1.60 7.69
N LEU A 171 6.87 0.65 7.36
CA LEU A 171 6.23 -0.21 8.37
C LEU A 171 7.12 -1.38 8.79
N ILE A 172 8.07 -1.76 7.92
CA ILE A 172 9.07 -2.78 8.18
C ILE A 172 10.44 -2.11 8.12
N VAL A 173 11.15 -2.08 9.24
CA VAL A 173 12.42 -1.37 9.37
C VAL A 173 13.64 -2.30 9.25
N LYS A 174 13.48 -3.58 9.61
CA LYS A 174 14.58 -4.55 9.64
C LYS A 174 14.19 -5.87 8.99
N PRO A 175 15.12 -6.50 8.25
CA PRO A 175 14.87 -7.81 7.68
C PRO A 175 14.79 -8.87 8.78
N LEU A 176 14.01 -9.91 8.55
CA LEU A 176 13.94 -11.07 9.42
C LEU A 176 15.02 -12.08 9.04
N SER A 177 15.68 -12.63 10.06
CA SER A 177 16.59 -13.76 9.90
C SER A 177 15.79 -15.03 9.58
N ILE A 178 15.98 -15.56 8.37
CA ILE A 178 15.26 -16.75 7.87
C ILE A 178 15.52 -17.96 8.79
N VAL A 179 16.78 -18.15 9.23
CA VAL A 179 17.16 -19.27 10.10
C VAL A 179 16.42 -19.21 11.43
N VAL A 180 16.41 -18.04 12.08
CA VAL A 180 15.70 -17.84 13.34
C VAL A 180 14.21 -18.12 13.17
N MET A 181 13.63 -17.65 12.06
CA MET A 181 12.22 -17.84 11.75
C MET A 181 11.85 -19.32 11.56
N VAL A 182 12.66 -20.08 10.83
CA VAL A 182 12.46 -21.52 10.64
C VAL A 182 12.61 -22.26 11.98
N VAL A 183 13.66 -21.97 12.75
CA VAL A 183 13.89 -22.60 14.06
C VAL A 183 12.75 -22.31 15.04
N PHE A 184 12.32 -21.05 15.17
CA PHE A 184 11.17 -20.71 16.03
C PHE A 184 9.89 -21.38 15.57
N THR A 185 9.68 -21.51 14.26
CA THR A 185 8.51 -22.21 13.72
C THR A 185 8.53 -23.69 14.09
N LEU A 186 9.70 -24.34 14.06
CA LEU A 186 9.85 -25.73 14.49
C LEU A 186 9.61 -25.89 16.01
N VAL A 187 10.29 -25.08 16.83
CA VAL A 187 10.19 -25.15 18.30
C VAL A 187 8.77 -24.87 18.81
N THR A 188 8.01 -24.04 18.09
CA THR A 188 6.62 -23.70 18.45
C THR A 188 5.59 -24.57 17.74
N TYR A 189 6.00 -25.68 17.11
CA TYR A 189 5.11 -26.57 16.36
C TYR A 189 4.22 -25.83 15.34
N GLY A 190 4.74 -24.77 14.72
CA GLY A 190 4.03 -23.96 13.72
C GLY A 190 3.20 -22.78 14.26
N LEU A 191 3.05 -22.61 15.58
CA LEU A 191 2.26 -21.50 16.16
C LEU A 191 2.85 -20.15 15.74
N PHE A 192 4.18 -20.05 15.74
CA PHE A 192 4.87 -18.84 15.31
C PHE A 192 4.62 -18.52 13.82
N SER A 193 4.44 -19.54 12.97
CA SER A 193 4.08 -19.32 11.55
C SER A 193 2.69 -18.70 11.40
N TRP A 194 1.72 -19.05 12.27
CA TRP A 194 0.41 -18.37 12.32
C TRP A 194 0.54 -16.90 12.71
N PHE A 195 1.30 -16.60 13.76
CA PHE A 195 1.58 -15.24 14.18
C PHE A 195 2.24 -14.41 13.05
N MET A 196 3.20 -14.99 12.33
CA MET A 196 3.89 -14.30 11.25
C MET A 196 2.99 -13.97 10.07
N ARG A 197 2.09 -14.87 9.69
CA ARG A 197 1.08 -14.60 8.66
C ARG A 197 0.13 -13.50 9.09
N TYR A 198 -0.30 -13.50 10.35
CA TYR A 198 -1.12 -12.42 10.90
C TYR A 198 -0.40 -11.07 10.83
N ARG A 199 0.87 -11.03 11.27
CA ARG A 199 1.70 -9.82 11.23
C ARG A 199 1.87 -9.29 9.80
N LEU A 200 2.16 -10.17 8.84
CA LEU A 200 2.27 -9.82 7.42
C LEU A 200 0.96 -9.23 6.88
N ALA A 201 -0.17 -9.87 7.18
CA ALA A 201 -1.47 -9.38 6.74
C ALA A 201 -1.82 -8.02 7.35
N ALA A 202 -1.48 -7.81 8.63
CA ALA A 202 -1.65 -6.53 9.30
C ALA A 202 -0.82 -5.44 8.62
N ILE A 203 0.46 -5.69 8.34
CA ILE A 203 1.34 -4.74 7.63
C ILE A 203 0.75 -4.38 6.26
N GLN A 204 0.36 -5.37 5.46
CA GLN A 204 -0.26 -5.13 4.14
C GLN A 204 -1.55 -4.31 4.25
N ARG A 205 -2.36 -4.54 5.29
CA ARG A 205 -3.59 -3.78 5.54
C ARG A 205 -3.31 -2.33 5.90
N PHE A 206 -2.37 -2.09 6.82
CA PHE A 206 -1.98 -0.74 7.23
C PHE A 206 -1.37 0.04 6.07
N HIS A 207 -0.47 -0.59 5.32
CA HIS A 207 0.14 0.00 4.14
C HIS A 207 -0.91 0.44 3.12
N ASN A 208 -1.85 -0.45 2.76
CA ASN A 208 -2.94 -0.14 1.83
C ASN A 208 -3.87 0.97 2.36
N GLN A 209 -4.04 1.13 3.67
CA GLN A 209 -4.81 2.25 4.24
C GLN A 209 -4.07 3.57 4.08
N ILE A 210 -2.76 3.57 4.32
CA ILE A 210 -1.90 4.75 4.14
C ILE A 210 -1.87 5.15 2.66
N GLU A 211 -1.65 4.19 1.75
CA GLU A 211 -1.64 4.41 0.30
C GLU A 211 -2.96 5.04 -0.17
N ARG A 212 -4.12 4.50 0.26
CA ARG A 212 -5.43 5.06 -0.12
C ARG A 212 -5.63 6.49 0.36
N LYS A 213 -5.25 6.79 1.60
CA LYS A 213 -5.36 8.15 2.13
C LYS A 213 -4.48 9.14 1.37
N LEU A 214 -3.26 8.72 1.01
CA LEU A 214 -2.34 9.53 0.20
C LEU A 214 -2.87 9.74 -1.21
N ASP A 215 -3.40 8.70 -1.85
CA ASP A 215 -4.00 8.82 -3.17
C ASP A 215 -5.24 9.74 -3.15
N GLU A 216 -6.07 9.67 -2.09
CA GLU A 216 -7.20 10.60 -1.87
C GLU A 216 -6.74 12.05 -1.65
N LEU A 217 -5.65 12.26 -0.90
CA LEU A 217 -5.01 13.58 -0.71
C LEU A 217 -4.47 14.12 -2.03
N ASP A 218 -3.74 13.32 -2.80
CA ASP A 218 -3.18 13.73 -4.10
C ASP A 218 -4.27 14.15 -5.09
N ILE A 219 -5.40 13.43 -5.11
CA ILE A 219 -6.57 13.79 -5.93
C ILE A 219 -7.20 15.09 -5.42
N SER A 220 -7.33 15.26 -4.09
CA SER A 220 -7.89 16.48 -3.51
C SER A 220 -7.03 17.71 -3.81
N PHE A 221 -5.70 17.60 -3.69
CA PHE A 221 -4.77 18.68 -4.04
C PHE A 221 -4.82 19.02 -5.52
N LYS A 222 -4.80 18.02 -6.41
CA LYS A 222 -4.94 18.27 -7.86
C LYS A 222 -6.30 18.89 -8.20
N GLY A 223 -7.38 18.45 -7.55
CA GLY A 223 -8.71 19.03 -7.72
C GLY A 223 -8.78 20.48 -7.28
N LYS A 224 -8.15 20.82 -6.16
CA LYS A 224 -8.04 22.21 -5.66
C LYS A 224 -7.17 23.07 -6.56
N ALA A 225 -6.02 22.58 -7.02
CA ALA A 225 -5.15 23.32 -7.93
C ALA A 225 -5.82 23.61 -9.29
N ILE A 226 -6.66 22.69 -9.80
CA ILE A 226 -7.46 22.92 -11.01
C ILE A 226 -8.56 23.96 -10.74
N GLN A 227 -9.19 23.94 -9.55
CA GLN A 227 -10.17 24.96 -9.16
C GLN A 227 -9.54 26.33 -8.95
N GLU A 228 -8.34 26.40 -8.36
CA GLU A 228 -7.57 27.65 -8.19
C GLU A 228 -7.14 28.21 -9.54
N HIS A 229 -6.66 27.40 -10.48
CA HIS A 229 -6.38 27.87 -11.84
C HIS A 229 -7.63 28.27 -12.62
N GLN A 230 -8.78 27.62 -12.41
CA GLN A 230 -10.04 28.06 -12.99
C GLN A 230 -10.55 29.36 -12.35
N GLN A 231 -10.34 29.56 -11.04
CA GLN A 231 -10.65 30.82 -10.37
C GLN A 231 -9.71 31.95 -10.81
N GLU A 232 -8.42 31.69 -11.01
CA GLU A 232 -7.46 32.64 -11.58
C GLU A 232 -7.74 32.96 -13.06
N GLU A 233 -8.27 32.02 -13.86
CA GLU A 233 -8.73 32.30 -15.23
C GLU A 233 -10.05 33.08 -15.28
N ILE A 234 -10.95 32.88 -14.30
CA ILE A 234 -12.21 33.64 -14.20
C ILE A 234 -11.96 35.05 -13.64
N GLU A 235 -11.01 35.22 -12.71
CA GLU A 235 -10.46 36.52 -12.29
C GLU A 235 -9.39 37.05 -13.27
N SER A 236 -9.66 36.98 -14.57
CA SER A 236 -8.82 37.65 -15.56
C SER A 236 -8.68 39.15 -15.21
N PRO A 237 -7.53 39.80 -15.48
CA PRO A 237 -7.34 41.23 -15.24
C PRO A 237 -8.37 42.13 -15.97
N LYS A 238 -9.05 41.61 -17.01
CA LYS A 238 -10.08 42.35 -17.74
C LYS A 238 -11.33 42.64 -16.93
N THR A 239 -11.59 41.92 -15.83
CA THR A 239 -12.79 42.11 -15.00
C THR A 239 -12.59 43.28 -14.01
N LYS A 240 -11.41 43.37 -13.36
CA LYS A 240 -11.06 44.48 -12.46
C LYS A 240 -10.92 45.82 -13.20
N ASP A 241 -10.33 45.81 -14.40
CA ASP A 241 -10.20 47.00 -15.25
C ASP A 241 -11.57 47.62 -15.58
N LYS A 242 -12.56 46.78 -15.91
CA LYS A 242 -13.92 47.23 -16.22
C LYS A 242 -14.66 47.72 -14.97
N GLU A 243 -14.50 47.04 -13.85
CA GLU A 243 -15.17 47.40 -12.60
C GLU A 243 -14.66 48.74 -12.04
N ILE A 244 -13.35 48.98 -12.06
CA ILE A 244 -12.74 50.27 -11.69
C ILE A 244 -13.24 51.36 -12.65
N LEU A 245 -13.24 51.10 -13.95
CA LEU A 245 -13.67 52.08 -14.93
C LEU A 245 -15.16 52.44 -14.77
N GLU A 246 -16.04 51.48 -14.54
CA GLU A 246 -17.48 51.74 -14.30
C GLU A 246 -17.72 52.49 -12.98
N LYS A 247 -17.05 52.10 -11.90
CA LYS A 247 -17.16 52.72 -10.57
C LYS A 247 -16.76 54.19 -10.58
N TYR A 248 -15.63 54.51 -11.22
CA TYR A 248 -15.09 55.87 -11.21
C TYR A 248 -15.65 56.75 -12.34
N SER A 249 -16.09 56.17 -13.47
CA SER A 249 -16.67 56.98 -14.56
C SER A 249 -17.96 57.69 -14.14
N SER A 250 -18.84 57.00 -13.42
CA SER A 250 -20.10 57.58 -12.92
C SER A 250 -19.88 58.66 -11.86
N SER A 251 -18.90 58.44 -10.96
CA SER A 251 -18.55 59.36 -9.87
C SER A 251 -17.85 60.63 -10.38
N LEU A 252 -16.96 60.50 -11.38
CA LEU A 252 -16.23 61.61 -11.98
C LEU A 252 -17.10 62.44 -12.94
N ALA A 253 -18.06 61.84 -13.63
CA ALA A 253 -18.98 62.54 -14.54
C ALA A 253 -19.96 63.46 -13.80
N THR A 254 -20.31 63.13 -12.55
CA THR A 254 -21.33 63.84 -11.75
C THR A 254 -20.75 64.88 -10.80
N THR A 255 -19.41 64.90 -10.63
CA THR A 255 -18.74 65.74 -9.63
C THR A 255 -17.83 66.77 -10.30
N GLY A 256 -18.25 68.03 -10.32
CA GLY A 256 -17.42 69.16 -10.72
C GLY A 256 -16.25 69.43 -9.75
N GLU A 257 -15.41 70.42 -10.06
CA GLU A 257 -14.25 70.80 -9.23
C GLU A 257 -14.67 71.17 -7.78
N SER A 258 -14.56 70.20 -6.89
CA SER A 258 -14.94 70.29 -5.48
C SER A 258 -14.02 69.38 -4.65
N GLU A 259 -13.97 69.56 -3.32
CA GLU A 259 -13.19 68.67 -2.43
C GLU A 259 -13.57 67.19 -2.60
N ARG A 260 -14.83 66.91 -2.91
CA ARG A 260 -15.32 65.56 -3.20
C ARG A 260 -14.67 64.93 -4.44
N ARG A 261 -14.33 65.74 -5.46
CA ARG A 261 -13.60 65.27 -6.65
C ARG A 261 -12.18 64.83 -6.29
N LYS A 262 -11.51 65.56 -5.38
CA LYS A 262 -10.17 65.19 -4.90
C LYS A 262 -10.17 63.87 -4.14
N GLU A 263 -11.21 63.61 -3.32
CA GLU A 263 -11.39 62.33 -2.62
C GLU A 263 -11.61 61.16 -3.58
N ILE A 264 -12.41 61.37 -4.63
CA ILE A 264 -12.64 60.37 -5.69
C ILE A 264 -11.32 60.06 -6.42
N ILE A 265 -10.52 61.08 -6.73
CA ILE A 265 -9.21 60.92 -7.38
C ILE A 265 -8.20 60.21 -6.48
N ALA A 266 -8.19 60.50 -5.18
CA ALA A 266 -7.33 59.79 -4.23
C ALA A 266 -7.74 58.32 -4.09
N SER A 267 -9.04 58.03 -4.11
CA SER A 267 -9.56 56.66 -4.09
C SER A 267 -9.24 55.91 -5.39
N LEU A 268 -9.36 56.58 -6.55
CA LEU A 268 -8.95 56.05 -7.84
C LEU A 268 -7.45 55.73 -7.84
N PHE A 269 -6.60 56.61 -7.31
CA PHE A 269 -5.16 56.36 -7.21
C PHE A 269 -4.85 55.10 -6.40
N ARG A 270 -5.52 54.93 -5.25
CA ARG A 270 -5.36 53.75 -4.41
C ARG A 270 -5.74 52.47 -5.16
N ASP A 271 -6.90 52.47 -5.83
CA ASP A 271 -7.40 51.29 -6.55
C ASP A 271 -6.57 51.00 -7.83
N LEU A 272 -5.93 52.02 -8.42
CA LEU A 272 -4.97 51.85 -9.52
C LEU A 272 -3.62 51.27 -9.07
N GLY A 273 -3.23 51.47 -7.81
CA GLY A 273 -1.99 50.94 -7.23
C GLY A 273 -1.95 49.41 -7.13
N ASP A 274 -3.11 48.75 -7.18
CA ASP A 274 -3.24 47.29 -7.18
C ASP A 274 -3.10 46.66 -8.58
N LEU A 275 -2.93 47.48 -9.62
CA LEU A 275 -2.79 47.05 -11.02
C LEU A 275 -1.34 47.09 -11.51
N LYS A 276 -1.04 46.35 -12.58
CA LYS A 276 0.23 46.50 -13.30
C LYS A 276 0.31 47.87 -13.97
N SER A 277 1.49 48.49 -14.02
CA SER A 277 1.70 49.85 -14.53
C SER A 277 1.09 50.09 -15.92
N ASP A 278 1.23 49.12 -16.85
CA ASP A 278 0.66 49.23 -18.20
C ASP A 278 -0.88 49.25 -18.22
N GLN A 279 -1.51 48.52 -17.28
CA GLN A 279 -2.97 48.46 -17.15
C GLN A 279 -3.52 49.73 -16.51
N ALA A 280 -2.87 50.21 -15.45
CA ALA A 280 -3.23 51.48 -14.81
C ALA A 280 -3.13 52.66 -15.78
N LEU A 281 -2.07 52.70 -16.61
CA LEU A 281 -1.88 53.74 -17.62
C LEU A 281 -2.92 53.66 -18.75
N SER A 282 -3.32 52.45 -19.16
CA SER A 282 -4.41 52.25 -20.12
C SER A 282 -5.76 52.78 -19.59
N LEU A 283 -6.07 52.53 -18.32
CA LEU A 283 -7.28 53.04 -17.67
C LEU A 283 -7.30 54.55 -17.55
N LEU A 284 -6.17 55.16 -17.15
CA LEU A 284 -6.05 56.62 -17.09
C LEU A 284 -6.24 57.28 -18.46
N ASN A 285 -5.68 56.69 -19.52
CA ASN A 285 -5.90 57.16 -20.90
C ASN A 285 -7.38 57.05 -21.32
N ASN A 286 -8.08 56.02 -20.87
CA ASN A 286 -9.51 55.85 -21.14
C ASN A 286 -10.35 56.93 -20.42
N LEU A 287 -10.03 57.22 -19.16
CA LEU A 287 -10.71 58.28 -18.40
C LEU A 287 -10.42 59.69 -18.95
N LEU A 288 -9.18 59.95 -19.40
CA LEU A 288 -8.80 61.20 -20.06
C LEU A 288 -9.52 61.38 -21.41
N SER A 289 -9.54 60.33 -22.26
CA SER A 289 -10.21 60.41 -23.57
C SER A 289 -11.73 60.60 -23.47
N ARG A 290 -12.35 60.19 -22.35
CA ARG A 290 -13.74 60.47 -22.00
C ARG A 290 -13.97 61.83 -21.33
N GLN A 291 -12.93 62.67 -21.22
CA GLN A 291 -12.98 63.98 -20.53
C GLN A 291 -13.39 63.90 -19.05
N LEU A 292 -13.20 62.74 -18.41
CA LEU A 292 -13.52 62.53 -17.00
C LEU A 292 -12.38 63.00 -16.09
N LEU A 293 -11.16 63.02 -16.62
CA LEU A 293 -9.97 63.60 -15.99
C LEU A 293 -9.51 64.83 -16.77
N THR A 294 -8.99 65.83 -16.06
CA THR A 294 -8.23 66.92 -16.68
C THR A 294 -6.80 66.46 -16.98
N GLU A 295 -6.11 67.15 -17.90
CA GLU A 295 -4.70 66.86 -18.21
C GLU A 295 -3.80 66.98 -16.96
N ASN A 296 -4.11 67.92 -16.07
CA ASN A 296 -3.39 68.09 -14.82
C ASN A 296 -3.58 66.91 -13.86
N GLU A 297 -4.80 66.38 -13.74
CA GLU A 297 -5.12 65.20 -12.93
C GLU A 297 -4.47 63.94 -13.50
N PHE A 298 -4.54 63.76 -14.82
CA PHE A 298 -3.88 62.65 -15.53
C PHE A 298 -2.36 62.67 -15.31
N ASN A 299 -1.70 63.80 -15.53
CA ASN A 299 -0.25 63.93 -15.36
C ASN A 299 0.18 63.68 -13.91
N ARG A 300 -0.63 64.10 -12.93
CA ARG A 300 -0.35 63.87 -11.52
C ARG A 300 -0.49 62.40 -11.14
N LEU A 301 -1.54 61.73 -11.59
CA LEU A 301 -1.75 60.30 -11.33
C LEU A 301 -0.68 59.44 -11.99
N THR A 302 -0.35 59.72 -13.25
CA THR A 302 0.71 59.01 -13.98
C THR A 302 2.06 59.17 -13.29
N ARG A 303 2.40 60.37 -12.78
CA ARG A 303 3.65 60.60 -12.05
C ARG A 303 3.73 59.88 -10.71
N LEU A 304 2.60 59.62 -10.06
CA LEU A 304 2.55 58.94 -8.77
C LEU A 304 2.51 57.41 -8.89
N LEU A 305 2.24 56.88 -10.09
CA LEU A 305 2.19 55.44 -10.39
C LEU A 305 3.52 54.86 -10.92
N VAL A 306 4.49 55.73 -11.26
CA VAL A 306 5.87 55.39 -11.66
C VAL A 306 6.77 55.47 -10.44
#